data_AF-A0A960RGQ1-F1
#
_entry.id   AF-A0A960RGQ1-F1
#
_cell.length_a   1.000
_cell.length_b   1.000
_cell.length_c   1.000
_cell.angle_alpha   90.00
_cell.angle_beta   90.00
_cell.angle_gamma   90.00
#
_symmetry.space_group_name_H-M   'P 1'
#
loop_
_entity.id
_entity.type
_entity.pdbx_description
1 polymer ?
#
loop_
_entity_poly.entity_id
_entity_poly.type
_entity_poly.pdbx_seq_one_letter_code
_entity_poly.pdbx_strand_id
1 'polypeptide(L)'
;MITGCLFMLLAAVGIYRMPDLFTRMHAATKVGTMGVSGLMLAVAVYFGDLGTTTRALLILLFFLITAPVAAHMIGRSAYLSRVTLWSGTSVNEWPLPSPKSPDPQKEEEPPTP
;
A
#
# COMPACT_ATOMS: atom_id res chain seq x y z
N MET A 1 5.81 10.66 -21.41
CA MET A 1 4.40 10.87 -21.01
C MET A 1 3.57 9.59 -21.21
N ILE A 2 3.55 9.00 -22.41
CA ILE A 2 2.78 7.77 -22.71
C ILE A 2 3.14 6.60 -21.76
N THR A 3 4.42 6.35 -21.53
CA THR A 3 4.88 5.31 -20.60
C THR A 3 4.40 5.56 -19.16
N GLY A 4 4.52 6.80 -18.66
CA GLY A 4 4.00 7.19 -17.34
C GLY A 4 2.49 7.00 -17.21
N CYS A 5 1.72 7.37 -18.24
CA CYS A 5 0.27 7.13 -18.29
C CYS A 5 -0.07 5.64 -18.31
N LEU A 6 0.69 4.82 -19.04
CA LEU A 6 0.50 3.37 -19.08
C LEU A 6 0.77 2.74 -17.71
N PHE A 7 1.83 3.16 -17.01
CA PHE A 7 2.07 2.72 -15.64
C PHE A 7 0.96 3.18 -14.68
N MET A 8 0.43 4.40 -14.82
CA MET A 8 -0.70 4.85 -14.01
C MET A 8 -1.97 4.02 -14.24
N LEU A 9 -2.25 3.63 -15.49
CA LEU A 9 -3.32 2.69 -15.81
C LEU A 9 -3.08 1.32 -15.17
N LEU A 10 -1.85 0.79 -15.28
CA LEU A 10 -1.49 -0.48 -14.63
C LEU A 10 -1.62 -0.42 -13.11
N ALA A 11 -1.34 0.73 -12.47
CA ALA A 11 -1.52 0.90 -11.03
C ALA A 11 -3.01 0.80 -10.65
N ALA A 12 -3.89 1.47 -11.42
CA ALA A 12 -5.34 1.41 -11.21
C ALA A 12 -5.90 -0.01 -11.44
N VAL A 13 -5.47 -0.67 -12.52
CA VAL A 13 -5.87 -2.06 -12.81
C VAL A 13 -5.35 -3.02 -11.74
N GLY A 14 -4.11 -2.82 -11.26
CA GLY A 14 -3.53 -3.62 -10.18
C GLY A 14 -4.31 -3.51 -8.87
N ILE A 15 -4.80 -2.31 -8.54
CA ILE A 15 -5.67 -2.10 -7.38
C ILE A 15 -7.03 -2.79 -7.55
N TYR A 16 -7.57 -2.85 -8.77
CA TYR A 16 -8.87 -3.48 -9.04
C TYR A 16 -8.80 -5.01 -9.07
N ARG A 17 -7.68 -5.58 -9.57
CA ARG A 17 -7.53 -7.02 -9.79
C ARG A 17 -7.16 -7.79 -8.51
N MET A 18 -6.49 -7.16 -7.56
CA MET A 18 -5.91 -7.87 -6.41
C MET A 18 -6.92 -8.12 -5.28
N PRO A 19 -6.89 -9.33 -4.67
CA PRO A 19 -7.93 -9.79 -3.74
C PRO A 19 -7.79 -9.28 -2.30
N ASP A 20 -6.59 -8.86 -1.86
CA ASP A 20 -6.31 -8.41 -0.49
C ASP A 20 -5.89 -6.93 -0.46
N LEU A 21 -6.18 -6.22 0.64
CA LEU A 21 -5.70 -4.87 0.88
C LEU A 21 -4.17 -4.79 0.82
N PHE A 22 -3.46 -5.72 1.45
CA PHE A 22 -1.98 -5.70 1.49
C PHE A 22 -1.38 -5.90 0.10
N THR A 23 -1.94 -6.84 -0.68
CA THR A 23 -1.49 -7.06 -2.07
C THR A 23 -1.81 -5.86 -2.96
N ARG A 24 -3.01 -5.26 -2.81
CA ARG A 24 -3.40 -4.03 -3.51
C ARG A 24 -2.47 -2.87 -3.21
N MET A 25 -2.10 -2.67 -1.94
CA MET A 25 -1.16 -1.63 -1.52
C MET A 25 0.25 -1.84 -2.11
N HIS A 26 0.73 -3.08 -2.10
CA HIS A 26 2.03 -3.40 -2.70
C HIS A 26 2.04 -3.14 -4.22
N ALA A 27 0.98 -3.54 -4.92
CA ALA A 27 0.85 -3.29 -6.35
C ALA A 27 0.75 -1.81 -6.69
N ALA A 28 -0.11 -1.08 -5.96
CA ALA A 28 -0.28 0.35 -6.11
C ALA A 28 1.03 1.10 -5.91
N THR A 29 1.82 0.73 -4.90
CA THR A 29 3.06 1.42 -4.55
C THR A 29 4.14 1.17 -5.60
N LYS A 30 4.36 -0.09 -6.01
CA LYS A 30 5.41 -0.43 -6.99
C LYS A 30 5.16 0.17 -8.36
N VAL A 31 3.92 0.11 -8.83
CA VAL A 31 3.55 0.62 -10.16
C VAL A 31 3.32 2.13 -10.12
N GLY A 32 2.71 2.66 -9.06
CA GLY A 32 2.46 4.08 -8.88
C GLY A 32 3.74 4.91 -8.79
N THR A 33 4.77 4.43 -8.09
CA THR A 33 6.08 5.13 -8.03
C THR A 33 6.76 5.19 -9.40
N MET A 34 6.71 4.11 -10.20
CA MET A 34 7.23 4.08 -11.58
C MET A 34 6.42 5.00 -12.51
N GLY A 35 5.09 5.03 -12.36
CA GLY A 35 4.24 5.92 -13.15
C GLY A 35 4.45 7.39 -12.83
N VAL A 36 4.51 7.75 -11.55
CA VAL A 36 4.60 9.16 -11.12
C VAL A 36 5.98 9.74 -11.45
N SER A 37 7.05 8.96 -11.28
CA SER A 37 8.40 9.36 -11.66
C SER A 37 8.53 9.58 -13.17
N GLY A 38 7.99 8.67 -13.98
CA GLY A 38 7.95 8.83 -15.44
C GLY A 38 7.09 10.02 -15.89
N LEU A 39 6.00 10.32 -15.18
CA LEU A 39 5.14 11.48 -15.48
C LEU A 39 5.83 12.79 -15.13
N MET A 40 6.45 12.88 -13.95
CA MET A 40 7.19 14.07 -13.52
C MET A 40 8.41 14.35 -14.40
N LEU A 41 9.15 13.31 -14.82
CA LEU A 41 10.23 13.45 -15.79
C LEU A 41 9.73 13.96 -17.15
N ALA A 42 8.58 13.46 -17.62
CA ALA A 42 8.00 13.92 -18.88
C ALA A 42 7.57 15.40 -18.81
N VAL A 43 6.98 15.83 -17.68
CA VAL A 43 6.60 17.23 -17.45
C VAL A 43 7.83 18.15 -17.40
N ALA A 44 8.89 17.72 -16.72
CA ALA A 44 10.14 18.47 -16.67
C ALA A 44 10.76 18.68 -18.07
N VAL A 45 10.81 17.61 -18.88
CA VAL A 45 11.34 17.69 -20.26
C VAL A 45 10.44 18.50 -21.19
N TYR A 46 9.12 18.43 -21.01
CA TYR A 46 8.16 19.13 -21.89
C TYR A 46 8.18 20.64 -21.70
N PHE A 47 8.20 21.12 -20.46
CA PHE A 47 8.20 22.56 -20.20
C PHE A 47 9.60 23.17 -20.29
N GLY A 48 10.66 22.44 -19.95
CA GLY A 48 12.05 22.91 -20.06
C GLY A 48 12.42 24.10 -19.18
N ASP A 49 11.47 24.65 -18.40
CA ASP A 49 11.65 25.79 -17.52
C ASP A 49 12.13 25.37 -16.12
N LEU A 50 13.04 26.15 -15.53
CA LEU A 50 13.61 25.88 -14.21
C LEU A 50 12.55 25.94 -13.09
N GLY A 51 11.58 26.84 -13.19
CA GLY A 51 10.50 26.96 -12.22
C GLY A 51 9.59 25.73 -12.22
N THR A 52 9.23 25.24 -13.40
CA THR A 52 8.36 24.07 -13.56
C THR A 52 9.07 22.78 -13.15
N THR A 53 10.33 22.62 -13.55
CA THR A 53 11.14 21.44 -13.21
C THR A 53 11.37 21.33 -11.70
N THR A 54 11.67 22.44 -11.03
CA THR A 54 11.87 22.47 -9.58
C THR A 54 10.59 22.08 -8.83
N ARG A 55 9.44 22.62 -9.24
CA ARG A 55 8.13 22.26 -8.65
C ARG A 55 7.81 20.78 -8.89
N ALA A 56 8.04 20.26 -10.09
CA ALA A 56 7.82 18.85 -10.41
C ALA A 56 8.70 17.93 -9.55
N LEU A 57 9.97 18.28 -9.34
CA LEU A 57 10.88 17.55 -8.44
C LEU A 57 10.42 17.59 -6.99
N LEU A 58 9.98 18.75 -6.49
CA LEU A 58 9.44 18.88 -5.13
C LEU A 58 8.17 18.03 -4.94
N ILE A 59 7.26 18.02 -5.91
CA ILE A 59 6.06 17.18 -5.89
C ILE A 59 6.45 15.70 -5.90
N LEU A 60 7.40 15.30 -6.74
CA LEU A 60 7.90 13.93 -6.81
C LEU A 60 8.50 13.48 -5.47
N LEU A 61 9.37 14.31 -4.88
CA LEU A 61 10.01 14.04 -3.60
C LEU A 61 8.98 13.94 -2.47
N PHE A 62 8.06 14.90 -2.41
CA PHE A 62 6.99 14.91 -1.42
C PHE A 62 6.13 13.64 -1.55
N PHE A 63 5.70 13.30 -2.76
CA PHE A 63 4.91 12.10 -3.01
C PHE A 63 5.65 10.81 -2.59
N LEU A 64 6.95 10.71 -2.86
CA LEU A 64 7.76 9.55 -2.48
C LEU A 64 7.91 9.39 -0.97
N ILE A 65 7.82 10.46 -0.19
CA ILE A 65 7.83 10.41 1.27
C ILE A 65 6.42 10.14 1.80
N THR A 66 5.40 10.78 1.24
CA THR A 66 4.01 10.65 1.70
C THR A 66 3.42 9.27 1.40
N ALA A 67 3.72 8.70 0.23
CA ALA A 67 3.19 7.39 -0.18
C ALA A 67 3.54 6.25 0.82
N PRO A 68 4.80 6.04 1.25
CA PRO A 68 5.13 4.99 2.21
C PRO A 68 4.57 5.28 3.60
N VAL A 69 4.51 6.54 4.03
CA VAL A 69 3.88 6.92 5.31
C VAL A 69 2.40 6.58 5.31
N ALA A 70 1.69 6.95 4.24
CA ALA A 70 0.28 6.61 4.05
C ALA A 70 0.09 5.09 4.00
N ALA A 71 0.93 4.36 3.26
CA ALA A 71 0.85 2.90 3.19
C ALA A 71 1.09 2.27 4.57
N HIS A 72 2.06 2.75 5.34
CA HIS A 72 2.32 2.23 6.68
C HIS A 72 1.13 2.46 7.63
N MET A 73 0.54 3.65 7.59
CA MET A 73 -0.66 3.96 8.38
C MET A 73 -1.86 3.09 8.01
N ILE A 74 -2.10 2.90 6.70
CA ILE A 74 -3.18 2.04 6.21
C ILE A 74 -2.92 0.58 6.63
N GLY A 75 -1.68 0.10 6.54
CA GLY A 75 -1.32 -1.26 6.98
C GLY A 75 -1.54 -1.47 8.48
N ARG A 76 -1.10 -0.51 9.31
CA ARG A 76 -1.35 -0.53 10.76
C ARG A 76 -2.83 -0.49 11.09
N SER A 77 -3.60 0.35 10.40
CA SER A 77 -5.06 0.40 10.59
C SER A 77 -5.72 -0.90 10.15
N ALA A 78 -5.36 -1.47 8.99
CA ALA A 78 -5.93 -2.73 8.49
C ALA A 78 -5.65 -3.90 9.45
N TYR A 79 -4.45 -3.93 10.03
CA TYR A 79 -4.08 -4.88 11.07
C TYR A 79 -4.93 -4.70 12.33
N LEU A 80 -5.08 -3.47 12.84
CA LEU A 80 -5.91 -3.19 14.02
C LEU A 80 -7.41 -3.45 13.77
N SER A 81 -7.89 -3.19 12.56
CA SER A 81 -9.27 -3.43 12.12
C SER A 81 -9.55 -4.90 11.78
N ARG A 82 -8.57 -5.80 11.92
CA ARG A 82 -8.69 -7.24 11.66
C ARG A 82 -9.24 -7.55 10.27
N VAL A 83 -8.76 -6.85 9.25
CA VAL A 83 -9.19 -7.08 7.87
C VAL A 83 -8.89 -8.53 7.47
N THR A 84 -9.87 -9.18 6.84
CA THR A 84 -9.72 -10.55 6.35
C THR A 84 -8.63 -10.62 5.29
N LEU A 85 -7.60 -11.41 5.57
CA LEU A 85 -6.56 -11.74 4.62
C LEU A 85 -7.09 -12.66 3.52
N TRP A 86 -6.44 -12.66 2.36
CA TRP A 86 -6.81 -13.55 1.26
C TRP A 86 -6.65 -15.03 1.67
N SER A 87 -7.59 -15.88 1.22
CA SER A 87 -7.63 -17.31 1.55
C SER A 87 -6.42 -18.12 1.09
N GLY A 88 -5.61 -17.57 0.17
CA GLY A 88 -4.36 -18.18 -0.32
C GLY A 88 -3.10 -17.78 0.46
N THR A 89 -3.22 -16.97 1.51
CA THR A 89 -2.07 -16.54 2.31
C THR A 89 -1.57 -17.69 3.18
N SER A 90 -0.43 -18.29 2.77
CA SER A 90 0.20 -19.43 3.46
C SER A 90 1.05 -19.03 4.66
N VAL A 91 1.44 -17.76 4.74
CA VAL A 91 2.42 -17.24 5.69
C VAL A 91 1.80 -16.08 6.46
N ASN A 92 1.61 -16.27 7.77
CA ASN A 92 1.11 -15.27 8.71
C ASN A 92 1.92 -15.39 10.01
N GLU A 93 3.09 -14.76 10.10
CA GLU A 93 3.93 -14.77 11.30
C GLU A 93 3.30 -14.04 12.49
N TRP A 94 2.35 -13.15 12.22
CA TRP A 94 1.71 -12.33 13.24
C TRP A 94 0.19 -12.53 13.27
N PRO A 95 -0.27 -13.76 13.62
CA PRO A 95 -1.69 -14.08 13.62
C PRO A 95 -2.41 -13.26 14.69
N LEU A 96 -3.43 -12.52 14.27
CA LEU A 96 -4.40 -11.94 15.18
C LEU A 96 -5.20 -13.07 15.83
N PRO A 97 -5.56 -12.98 17.13
CA PRO A 97 -6.43 -13.97 17.76
C PRO A 97 -7.70 -14.16 16.94
N SER A 98 -7.86 -15.38 16.40
CA SER A 98 -9.00 -15.72 15.56
C SER A 98 -10.28 -15.57 16.37
N PRO A 99 -11.36 -14.97 15.82
CA PRO A 99 -12.66 -14.95 16.47
C PRO A 99 -13.22 -16.36 16.80
N LYS A 100 -12.64 -17.41 16.19
CA LYS A 100 -12.97 -18.83 16.44
C LYS A 100 -11.94 -19.57 17.30
N SER A 101 -10.89 -18.91 17.78
CA SER A 101 -9.97 -19.52 18.75
C SER A 101 -10.69 -19.59 20.11
N PRO A 102 -10.67 -20.74 20.81
CA PRO A 102 -10.94 -20.76 22.24
C PRO A 102 -10.07 -19.69 22.91
N ASP A 103 -10.71 -18.91 23.78
CA ASP A 103 -10.07 -17.84 24.53
C ASP A 103 -9.01 -18.47 25.46
N PRO A 104 -7.71 -18.19 25.29
CA PRO A 104 -6.67 -18.75 26.17
C PRO A 104 -6.91 -18.40 27.64
N GLN A 105 -7.67 -17.32 27.90
CA GLN A 105 -8.02 -16.85 29.24
C GLN A 105 -9.14 -17.67 29.90
N LYS A 106 -9.82 -18.58 29.18
CA LYS A 106 -10.86 -19.46 29.75
C LYS A 106 -10.36 -20.82 30.23
N GLU A 107 -9.15 -21.24 29.87
CA GLU A 107 -8.57 -22.53 30.28
C GLU A 107 -7.69 -22.43 31.53
N GLU A 108 -7.30 -21.21 31.92
CA GLU A 108 -6.42 -20.96 33.08
C GLU A 108 -7.16 -20.73 34.41
N GLU A 109 -8.50 -20.70 34.41
CA GLU A 109 -9.27 -20.60 35.65
C GLU A 109 -9.44 -22.01 36.26
N PRO A 110 -8.74 -22.34 37.36
CA PRO A 110 -8.86 -23.65 37.98
C PRO A 110 -10.30 -23.86 38.46
N PRO A 111 -10.86 -25.07 38.34
CA PRO A 111 -12.18 -25.37 38.87
C PRO A 111 -12.20 -25.00 40.35
N THR A 112 -13.07 -24.05 40.69
CA THR A 112 -13.33 -23.68 42.08
C THR A 112 -13.87 -24.91 42.81
N PRO A 113 -13.38 -25.18 44.04
CA PRO A 113 -13.68 -26.41 44.77
C PRO A 113 -15.15 -26.57 45.14
#